data_AF-A0AAU9TIC9-F1
#
_entry.id   AF-A0AAU9TIC9-F1
#
_cell.length_a   1.000
_cell.length_b   1.000
_cell.length_c   1.000
_cell.angle_alpha   90.00
_cell.angle_beta   90.00
_cell.angle_gamma   90.00
#
_symmetry.space_group_name_H-M   'P 1'
#
loop_
_entity.id
_entity.type
_entity.pdbx_description
1 polymer ?
#
loop_
_entity_poly.entity_id
_entity_poly.type
_entity_poly.pdbx_seq_one_letter_code
_entity_poly.pdbx_strand_id
1 'polypeptide(L)'
;MGLKIKIQKNKKKLESTSYYIKEYFPPEILNKRKELQVQVNKEREQGRLAIIKYDKIVILKDRNRKNSYEKKKRVLSESPKTAKSESENGKEKPMKIKKTNYMDIYVLRQQTLQLPSRKTTAQPQQPSATATTPK
;
A
#
# COMPACT_ATOMS: atom_id res chain seq x y z
N MET A 1 -0.63 2.82 -18.11
CA MET A 1 0.77 2.79 -17.60
C MET A 1 0.93 2.60 -16.07
N GLY A 2 -0.13 2.54 -15.26
CA GLY A 2 0.01 2.46 -13.79
C GLY A 2 0.24 1.06 -13.19
N LEU A 3 -0.10 -0.02 -13.91
CA LEU A 3 -0.10 -1.38 -13.36
C LEU A 3 1.30 -1.86 -12.97
N LYS A 4 2.29 -1.71 -13.87
CA LYS A 4 3.71 -2.04 -13.60
C LYS A 4 4.22 -1.35 -12.33
N ILE A 5 3.95 -0.06 -12.21
CA ILE A 5 4.37 0.75 -11.04
C ILE A 5 3.68 0.23 -9.77
N LYS A 6 2.38 -0.10 -9.85
CA LYS A 6 1.61 -0.62 -8.71
C LYS A 6 2.15 -1.97 -8.23
N ILE A 7 2.51 -2.87 -9.14
CA ILE A 7 3.13 -4.16 -8.82
C ILE A 7 4.49 -3.95 -8.14
N GLN A 8 5.35 -3.12 -8.72
CA GLN A 8 6.68 -2.85 -8.17
C GLN A 8 6.66 -2.20 -6.77
N LYS A 9 5.70 -1.30 -6.51
CA LYS A 9 5.50 -0.69 -5.19
C LYS A 9 5.11 -1.73 -4.14
N ASN A 10 4.36 -2.75 -4.53
CA ASN A 10 3.86 -3.80 -3.64
C ASN A 10 4.79 -5.01 -3.52
N LYS A 11 5.98 -5.01 -4.13
CA LYS A 11 6.90 -6.16 -4.15
C LYS A 11 7.25 -6.71 -2.76
N LYS A 12 7.24 -5.86 -1.72
CA LYS A 12 7.53 -6.26 -0.34
C LYS A 12 6.54 -7.29 0.21
N LYS A 13 5.32 -7.33 -0.35
CA LYS A 13 4.30 -8.32 0.03
C LYS A 13 4.66 -9.76 -0.37
N LEU A 14 5.66 -9.93 -1.24
CA LEU A 14 6.13 -11.23 -1.71
C LEU A 14 7.36 -11.74 -0.93
N GLU A 15 7.85 -10.99 0.06
CA GLU A 15 9.04 -11.38 0.84
C GLU A 15 8.85 -12.69 1.60
N SER A 16 7.61 -13.08 1.92
CA SER A 16 7.28 -14.37 2.53
C SER A 16 7.24 -15.54 1.55
N THR A 17 7.40 -15.29 0.25
CA THR A 17 7.33 -16.30 -0.81
C THR A 17 8.69 -16.50 -1.48
N SER A 18 8.86 -17.60 -2.21
CA SER A 18 10.08 -17.89 -2.99
C SER A 18 10.26 -16.98 -4.22
N TYR A 19 9.24 -16.18 -4.56
CA TYR A 19 9.23 -15.40 -5.79
C TYR A 19 9.83 -14.01 -5.61
N TYR A 20 10.67 -13.60 -6.56
CA TYR A 20 11.24 -12.25 -6.62
C TYR A 20 10.83 -11.53 -7.91
N ILE A 21 10.51 -10.24 -7.78
CA ILE A 21 10.18 -9.38 -8.91
C ILE A 21 11.28 -8.33 -9.10
N LYS A 22 11.90 -8.35 -10.28
CA LYS A 22 12.87 -7.34 -10.73
C LYS A 22 12.35 -6.57 -11.93
N GLU A 23 12.86 -5.37 -12.14
CA GLU A 23 12.71 -4.72 -13.44
C GLU A 23 13.68 -5.33 -14.45
N TYR A 24 13.21 -5.48 -15.68
CA TYR A 24 14.06 -5.80 -16.81
C TYR A 24 14.78 -4.53 -17.27
N PHE A 25 16.10 -4.51 -17.17
CA PHE A 25 16.94 -3.41 -17.64
C PHE A 25 17.84 -3.90 -18.77
N PRO A 26 18.13 -3.05 -19.79
CA PRO A 26 19.13 -3.35 -20.80
C PRO A 26 20.51 -3.65 -20.18
N PRO A 27 21.35 -4.46 -20.84
CA PRO A 27 22.65 -4.88 -20.31
C PRO A 27 23.58 -3.70 -20.01
N GLU A 28 23.55 -2.66 -20.84
CA GLU A 28 24.32 -1.42 -20.63
C GLU A 28 23.98 -0.74 -19.30
N ILE A 29 22.70 -0.71 -18.95
CA ILE A 29 22.22 -0.13 -17.69
C ILE A 29 22.61 -1.01 -16.51
N LEU A 30 22.62 -2.34 -16.68
CA LEU A 30 23.08 -3.25 -15.63
C LEU A 30 24.56 -3.04 -15.30
N ASN A 31 25.40 -2.81 -16.30
CA ASN A 31 26.82 -2.53 -16.11
C ASN A 31 27.04 -1.20 -15.39
N LYS A 32 26.42 -0.12 -15.89
CA LYS A 32 26.44 1.20 -15.22
C LYS A 32 26.00 1.09 -13.75
N ARG A 33 24.94 0.33 -13.46
CA ARG A 33 24.45 0.16 -12.09
C ARG A 33 25.45 -0.52 -11.16
N LYS A 34 26.25 -1.48 -11.66
CA LYS A 34 27.31 -2.12 -10.87
C LYS A 34 28.38 -1.10 -10.46
N GLU A 35 28.80 -0.26 -11.41
CA GLU A 35 29.78 0.81 -11.17
C GLU A 35 29.25 1.85 -10.15
N LEU A 36 28.03 2.32 -10.35
CA LEU A 36 27.38 3.28 -9.47
C LEU A 36 27.15 2.73 -8.05
N GLN A 37 27.04 1.41 -7.90
CA GLN A 37 26.86 0.79 -6.59
C GLN A 37 28.08 0.95 -5.69
N VAL A 38 29.28 0.96 -6.25
CA VAL A 38 30.51 1.26 -5.50
C VAL A 38 30.48 2.71 -4.99
N GLN A 39 30.09 3.66 -5.82
CA GLN A 39 29.98 5.06 -5.44
C GLN A 39 28.90 5.29 -4.38
N VAL A 40 27.74 4.64 -4.51
CA VAL A 40 26.65 4.76 -3.51
C VAL A 40 27.05 4.23 -2.15
N ASN A 41 27.84 3.15 -2.09
CA ASN A 41 28.33 2.64 -0.81
C ASN A 41 29.27 3.64 -0.13
N LYS A 42 30.19 4.26 -0.87
CA LYS A 42 31.07 5.33 -0.35
C LYS A 42 30.28 6.52 0.21
N GLU A 43 29.27 6.98 -0.51
CA GLU A 43 28.40 8.08 -0.03
C GLU A 43 27.63 7.68 1.25
N ARG A 44 27.21 6.41 1.37
CA ARG A 44 26.55 5.89 2.59
C ARG A 44 27.50 5.77 3.76
N GLU A 45 28.75 5.37 3.53
CA GLU A 45 29.81 5.35 4.55
C GLU A 45 30.11 6.76 5.07
N GLN A 46 30.03 7.77 4.20
CA GLN A 46 30.10 9.19 4.57
C GLN A 46 28.85 9.70 5.30
N GLY A 47 27.85 8.85 5.53
CA GLY A 47 26.60 9.20 6.21
C GLY A 47 25.54 9.86 5.33
N ARG A 48 25.73 9.93 4.00
CA ARG A 48 24.75 10.50 3.08
C ARG A 48 23.75 9.44 2.60
N LEU A 49 22.49 9.86 2.43
CA LEU A 49 21.43 8.99 1.90
C LEU A 49 21.48 8.95 0.37
N ALA A 50 22.24 8.00 -0.19
CA ALA A 50 22.35 7.78 -1.63
C ALA A 50 21.54 6.56 -2.14
N ILE A 51 20.86 6.73 -3.27
CA ILE A 51 20.12 5.66 -3.98
C ILE A 51 20.42 5.67 -5.49
N ILE A 52 20.31 4.51 -6.15
CA ILE A 52 20.45 4.40 -7.61
C ILE A 52 19.07 4.32 -8.25
N LYS A 53 18.75 5.28 -9.10
CA LYS A 53 17.53 5.27 -9.92
C LYS A 53 17.91 5.17 -11.40
N TYR A 54 17.53 4.05 -12.02
CA TYR A 54 17.96 3.70 -13.39
C TYR A 54 19.50 3.72 -13.52
N ASP A 55 20.08 4.68 -14.24
CA ASP A 55 21.50 4.91 -14.49
C ASP A 55 22.08 6.10 -13.71
N LYS A 56 21.39 6.60 -12.69
CA LYS A 56 21.79 7.79 -11.94
C LYS A 56 21.85 7.54 -10.45
N ILE A 57 22.80 8.20 -9.78
CA ILE A 57 22.84 8.32 -8.33
C ILE A 57 22.01 9.54 -7.93
N VAL A 58 21.13 9.35 -6.96
CA VAL A 58 20.35 10.41 -6.35
C VAL A 58 20.77 10.51 -4.89
N ILE A 59 21.42 11.61 -4.54
CA ILE A 59 21.72 11.97 -3.15
C ILE A 59 20.49 12.67 -2.60
N LEU A 60 19.82 12.01 -1.68
CA LEU A 60 18.70 12.59 -0.96
C LEU A 60 19.31 13.56 0.06
N LYS A 61 19.17 14.87 -0.19
CA LYS A 61 19.30 15.85 0.89
C LYS A 61 18.31 15.46 1.96
N ASP A 62 18.73 15.52 3.23
CA ASP A 62 17.88 15.24 4.38
C ASP A 62 16.61 16.07 4.28
N ARG A 63 15.56 15.48 3.69
CA ARG A 63 14.20 16.00 3.79
C ARG A 63 13.73 15.64 5.17
N ASN A 64 14.27 16.37 6.15
CA ASN A 64 13.76 16.46 7.49
C ASN A 64 13.56 15.11 8.20
N ARG A 65 14.55 14.78 9.04
CA ARG A 65 14.25 14.27 10.39
C ARG A 65 13.26 15.18 11.17
N LYS A 66 12.85 16.33 10.63
CA LYS A 66 11.84 17.25 11.20
C LYS A 66 10.38 16.86 10.96
N ASN A 67 10.06 15.88 10.11
CA ASN A 67 8.63 15.55 9.83
C ASN A 67 8.12 14.29 10.51
N SER A 68 8.95 13.62 11.31
CA SER A 68 8.49 12.57 12.21
C SER A 68 8.51 13.13 13.62
N TYR A 69 7.33 13.44 14.16
CA TYR A 69 7.10 13.40 15.60
C TYR A 69 7.51 14.61 16.45
N GLU A 70 7.30 15.85 16.00
CA GLU A 70 6.66 16.80 16.94
C GLU A 70 5.18 16.39 17.08
N LYS A 71 4.92 15.16 17.55
CA LYS A 71 3.64 14.89 18.17
C LYS A 71 3.67 15.75 19.41
N LYS A 72 2.88 16.82 19.39
CA LYS A 72 2.43 17.53 20.59
C LYS A 72 2.06 16.45 21.60
N LYS A 73 2.97 16.16 22.54
CA LYS A 73 2.71 15.18 23.59
C LYS A 73 1.50 15.75 24.31
N ARG A 74 0.37 15.03 24.28
CA ARG A 74 -0.81 15.43 25.04
C ARG A 74 -0.38 15.51 26.48
N VAL A 75 -0.53 16.67 27.10
CA VAL A 75 -0.46 16.79 28.56
C VAL A 75 -1.61 15.93 29.07
N LEU A 76 -1.30 14.91 29.88
CA LEU A 76 -2.32 14.11 30.54
C LEU A 76 -3.04 15.06 31.51
N SER A 77 -4.32 15.34 31.26
CA SER A 77 -5.13 16.05 32.26
C SER A 77 -5.31 15.13 33.45
N GLU A 78 -4.87 15.56 34.63
CA GLU A 78 -5.18 14.85 35.86
C GLU A 78 -6.70 14.81 36.05
N SER A 79 -7.23 13.61 36.25
CA SER A 79 -8.64 13.40 36.56
C SER A 79 -8.96 14.15 37.86
N PRO A 80 -10.07 14.89 37.96
CA PRO A 80 -10.40 15.59 39.20
C PRO A 80 -10.53 14.55 40.32
N LYS A 81 -9.75 14.71 41.39
CA LYS A 81 -10.01 14.00 42.64
C LYS A 81 -11.43 14.37 43.05
N THR A 82 -12.27 13.37 43.26
CA THR A 82 -13.60 13.53 43.84
C THR A 82 -13.43 14.08 45.25
N ALA A 83 -13.34 15.41 45.37
CA ALA A 83 -13.54 16.09 46.61
C ALA A 83 -15.05 16.07 46.85
N LYS A 84 -15.47 15.28 47.85
CA LYS A 84 -16.76 15.51 48.49
C LYS A 84 -16.72 16.93 49.04
N SER A 85 -17.51 17.82 48.48
CA SER A 85 -17.89 19.06 49.14
C SER A 85 -19.27 19.45 48.64
N GLU A 86 -20.17 19.57 49.59
CA GLU A 86 -21.50 20.11 49.45
C GLU A 86 -21.47 21.47 48.73
N SER A 87 -22.51 21.67 47.93
CA SER A 87 -23.20 22.92 47.63
C SER A 87 -22.40 24.23 47.76
N GLU A 88 -22.13 24.89 46.65
CA GLU A 88 -22.87 26.09 46.20
C GLU A 88 -22.12 26.84 45.09
N ASN A 89 -22.91 27.54 44.28
CA ASN A 89 -22.56 28.66 43.41
C ASN A 89 -22.05 28.41 41.97
N GLY A 90 -23.02 28.52 41.04
CA GLY A 90 -22.94 29.45 39.90
C GLY A 90 -21.89 29.22 38.82
N LYS A 91 -22.33 28.70 37.67
CA LYS A 91 -22.12 29.26 36.31
C LYS A 91 -22.68 28.29 35.26
N GLU A 92 -23.82 28.67 34.68
CA GLU A 92 -24.40 28.02 33.50
C GLU A 92 -23.40 28.01 32.34
N LYS A 93 -23.29 26.88 31.65
CA LYS A 93 -22.47 26.73 30.44
C LYS A 93 -23.39 26.82 29.21
N PRO A 94 -22.98 27.50 28.12
CA PRO A 94 -23.85 27.67 26.95
C PRO A 94 -24.16 26.33 26.27
N MET A 95 -25.44 26.13 25.98
CA MET A 95 -26.01 24.96 25.32
C MET A 95 -25.45 24.82 23.89
N LYS A 96 -24.77 23.70 23.61
CA LYS A 96 -24.24 23.41 22.27
C LYS A 96 -25.37 23.00 21.32
N ILE A 97 -25.59 23.80 20.28
CA ILE A 97 -26.47 23.50 19.14
C ILE A 97 -25.97 22.23 18.45
N LYS A 98 -26.81 21.19 18.39
CA LYS A 98 -26.53 19.97 17.61
C LYS A 98 -26.84 20.26 16.15
N LYS A 99 -25.81 20.49 15.31
CA LYS A 99 -25.97 20.45 13.85
C LYS A 99 -26.29 19.00 13.47
N THR A 100 -27.49 18.76 12.97
CA THR A 100 -27.94 17.46 12.46
C THR A 100 -27.19 17.11 11.17
N ASN A 101 -27.04 15.80 10.96
CA ASN A 101 -26.23 15.14 9.92
C ASN A 101 -26.49 15.65 8.50
N TYR A 102 -25.46 16.16 7.83
CA TYR A 102 -25.42 16.32 6.38
C TYR A 102 -24.88 15.02 5.77
N MET A 103 -25.67 13.94 5.76
CA MET A 103 -25.25 12.66 5.16
C MET A 103 -26.32 11.99 4.28
N ASP A 104 -27.28 12.78 3.75
CA ASP A 104 -28.39 12.25 2.93
C ASP A 104 -28.25 12.46 1.40
N ILE A 105 -27.02 12.51 0.85
CA ILE A 105 -26.83 12.75 -0.61
C ILE A 105 -25.94 11.71 -1.31
N TYR A 106 -25.85 10.47 -0.81
CA TYR A 106 -25.23 9.40 -1.62
C TYR A 106 -26.00 8.08 -1.49
N VAL A 107 -27.01 7.90 -2.34
CA VAL A 107 -27.56 6.58 -2.64
C VAL A 107 -26.56 5.88 -3.56
N LEU A 108 -25.81 4.94 -3.01
CA LEU A 108 -24.90 4.07 -3.75
C LEU A 108 -25.72 3.08 -4.60
N ARG A 109 -25.98 3.43 -5.87
CA ARG A 109 -26.60 2.53 -6.83
C ARG A 109 -25.62 1.40 -7.18
N GLN A 110 -25.83 0.21 -6.63
CA GLN A 110 -25.05 -0.97 -6.98
C GLN A 110 -25.38 -1.43 -8.40
N GLN A 111 -24.34 -1.69 -9.20
CA GLN A 111 -24.47 -2.21 -10.56
C GLN A 111 -24.43 -3.74 -10.49
N THR A 112 -25.49 -4.40 -10.93
CA THR A 112 -25.49 -5.87 -11.05
C THR A 112 -24.83 -6.27 -12.37
N LEU A 113 -23.66 -6.91 -12.29
CA LEU A 113 -23.03 -7.54 -13.45
C LEU A 113 -23.77 -8.83 -13.80
N GLN A 114 -24.54 -8.81 -14.89
CA GLN A 114 -25.05 -10.04 -15.50
C GLN A 114 -23.97 -10.64 -16.41
N LEU A 115 -23.54 -11.85 -16.07
CA LEU A 115 -22.62 -12.63 -16.91
C LEU A 115 -23.43 -13.41 -17.97
N PRO A 116 -23.04 -13.39 -19.25
CA PRO A 116 -23.69 -14.23 -20.25
C PRO A 116 -23.36 -15.70 -20.03
N SER A 117 -24.39 -16.56 -20.02
CA SER A 117 -24.21 -18.01 -20.02
C SER A 117 -23.64 -18.47 -21.36
N ARG A 118 -22.60 -19.30 -21.32
CA ARG A 118 -22.03 -19.93 -22.51
C ARG A 118 -23.01 -20.99 -23.02
N LYS A 119 -23.42 -20.88 -24.29
CA LYS A 119 -24.09 -21.98 -24.99
C LYS A 119 -23.11 -23.13 -25.14
N THR A 120 -23.41 -24.26 -24.50
CA THR A 120 -22.74 -25.54 -24.70
C THR A 120 -23.00 -26.00 -26.13
N THR A 121 -21.97 -25.92 -26.98
CA THR A 121 -21.98 -26.63 -28.26
C THR A 121 -21.59 -28.06 -27.95
N ALA A 122 -22.56 -28.98 -28.07
CA ALA A 122 -22.32 -30.41 -27.97
C ALA A 122 -21.31 -30.83 -29.05
N GLN A 123 -20.17 -31.38 -28.65
CA GLN A 123 -19.31 -32.11 -29.57
C GLN A 123 -19.80 -33.56 -29.68
N PRO A 124 -19.91 -34.10 -30.90
CA PRO A 124 -20.32 -35.48 -31.14
C PRO A 124 -19.23 -36.49 -30.72
N GLN A 125 -19.72 -37.61 -30.19
CA GLN A 125 -18.99 -38.76 -29.69
C GLN A 125 -18.14 -39.40 -30.80
N GLN A 126 -16.88 -39.73 -30.50
CA GLN A 126 -16.06 -40.61 -31.33
C GLN A 126 -16.32 -42.08 -30.96
N PRO A 127 -16.49 -42.99 -31.93
CA PRO A 127 -16.72 -44.40 -31.66
C PRO A 127 -15.45 -45.13 -31.21
N SER A 128 -15.63 -46.02 -30.23
CA SER A 128 -14.67 -46.96 -29.66
C SER A 128 -14.02 -47.85 -30.71
N ALA A 129 -12.69 -47.83 -30.77
CA ALA A 129 -11.91 -48.81 -31.52
C ALA A 129 -11.85 -50.15 -30.76
N THR A 130 -12.28 -51.21 -31.45
CA THR A 130 -12.29 -52.61 -31.03
C THR A 130 -10.89 -53.20 -30.93
N ALA A 131 -10.70 -54.05 -29.92
CA ALA A 131 -9.52 -54.87 -29.69
C ALA A 131 -9.28 -55.87 -30.84
N THR A 132 -8.02 -56.08 -31.22
CA THR A 132 -7.58 -57.27 -31.97
C THR A 132 -6.11 -57.55 -31.65
N THR A 133 -5.89 -58.58 -30.83
CA THR A 133 -4.63 -59.32 -30.71
C THR A 133 -4.55 -60.30 -31.88
N PRO A 134 -3.36 -60.56 -32.46
CA PRO A 134 -2.98 -61.97 -32.57
C PRO A 134 -1.47 -62.29 -32.46
N LYS A 135 -1.26 -63.49 -31.87
CA LYS A 135 -0.16 -64.46 -31.99
C LYS A 135 1.26 -64.07 -31.57
#